data_AF-A0A350D4T3-F1
#
_entry.id   AF-A0A350D4T3-F1
#
_cell.length_a   1.000
_cell.length_b   1.000
_cell.length_c   1.000
_cell.angle_alpha   90.00
_cell.angle_beta   90.00
_cell.angle_gamma   90.00
#
_symmetry.space_group_name_H-M   'P 1'
#
loop_
_entity.id
_entity.type
_entity.pdbx_description
1 polymer ?
#
loop_
_entity_poly.entity_id
_entity_poly.type
_entity_poly.pdbx_seq_one_letter_code
_entity_poly.pdbx_strand_id
1 'polypeptide(L)'
;MERAVINRGKPEVNNLSLSRSEETIYLTQKAQAKRARARARVLSLMVLFLLSINILAFAYELPKARPSEVGLSAGRLNRLTQTLQAYCDQKGAPGMVALVARNGRVAYQQAFGRFRLDRPEPMPANAIFRIASQSKAVTSVAVMILMEEGKLLLDDPVSRYIPEFKETYVAVKPDGKDIRGYSQVPAKRQITIRDLLTHTAGISYGDGPARDEYIKAGLHGWYLTDKDLTIGEAVIKLVKLPFDAQPGERFVYGYNTDILGYLVEVVSGQTLAEFVEKRITAPLGMK
;
A
#
# COMPACT_ATOMS: atom_id res chain seq x y z
N MET A 1 86.67 -8.00 -37.70
CA MET A 1 86.78 -6.91 -36.71
C MET A 1 85.80 -7.24 -35.60
N GLU A 2 86.13 -8.04 -34.58
CA GLU A 2 87.10 -7.83 -33.51
C GLU A 2 86.78 -6.63 -32.61
N ARG A 3 86.11 -6.87 -31.46
CA ARG A 3 86.65 -6.69 -30.08
C ARG A 3 85.56 -6.90 -29.01
N ALA A 4 85.98 -7.50 -27.90
CA ALA A 4 85.23 -7.92 -26.73
C ALA A 4 84.82 -6.78 -25.78
N VAL A 5 83.90 -7.03 -24.84
CA VAL A 5 83.94 -6.57 -23.42
C VAL A 5 82.84 -7.22 -22.54
N ILE A 6 83.31 -8.04 -21.59
CA ILE A 6 82.95 -8.17 -20.15
C ILE A 6 81.58 -8.74 -19.70
N ASN A 7 81.70 -9.89 -19.05
CA ASN A 7 80.78 -10.58 -18.15
C ASN A 7 80.57 -9.81 -16.83
N ARG A 8 79.32 -9.65 -16.35
CA ARG A 8 79.01 -9.42 -14.93
C ARG A 8 77.79 -10.25 -14.53
N GLY A 9 77.98 -11.03 -13.47
CA GLY A 9 77.05 -12.04 -12.96
C GLY A 9 75.68 -11.51 -12.50
N LYS A 10 74.74 -12.44 -12.44
CA LYS A 10 73.44 -12.27 -11.78
C LYS A 10 73.64 -11.88 -10.31
N PRO A 11 72.84 -10.96 -9.76
CA PRO A 11 72.88 -10.66 -8.33
C PRO A 11 72.39 -11.89 -7.54
N GLU A 12 73.21 -12.31 -6.58
CA GLU A 12 72.82 -13.22 -5.51
C GLU A 12 71.54 -12.70 -4.83
N VAL A 13 70.51 -13.54 -4.85
CA VAL A 13 69.37 -13.35 -3.96
C VAL A 13 69.85 -13.78 -2.57
N ASN A 14 70.23 -12.79 -1.76
CA ASN A 14 70.49 -12.99 -0.34
C ASN A 14 69.22 -13.58 0.30
N ASN A 15 69.24 -14.90 0.53
CA ASN A 15 68.31 -15.57 1.44
C ASN A 15 68.65 -15.11 2.86
N LEU A 16 68.01 -14.02 3.29
CA LEU A 16 67.92 -13.66 4.71
C LEU A 16 67.10 -14.76 5.40
N SER A 17 67.79 -15.78 5.93
CA SER A 17 67.21 -16.68 6.92
C SER A 17 66.89 -15.85 8.16
N LEU A 18 65.61 -15.61 8.42
CA LEU A 18 65.16 -14.99 9.66
C LEU A 18 65.74 -15.80 10.83
N SER A 19 66.29 -15.11 11.83
CA SER A 19 66.68 -15.76 13.07
C SER A 19 65.46 -16.47 13.69
N ARG A 20 65.65 -17.56 14.44
CA ARG A 20 64.55 -18.28 15.13
C ARG A 20 63.62 -17.34 15.91
N SER A 21 64.17 -16.25 16.46
CA SER A 21 63.42 -15.18 17.12
C SER A 21 62.52 -14.39 16.18
N GLU A 22 63.02 -14.00 15.00
CA GLU A 22 62.26 -13.24 14.01
C GLU A 22 61.16 -14.08 13.34
N GLU A 23 61.44 -15.36 13.09
CA GLU A 23 60.44 -16.31 12.57
C GLU A 23 59.30 -16.52 13.57
N THR A 24 59.62 -16.62 14.87
CA THR A 24 58.63 -16.71 15.95
C THR A 24 57.77 -15.44 16.05
N ILE A 25 58.39 -14.26 15.93
CA ILE A 25 57.68 -12.97 15.92
C ILE A 25 56.74 -12.88 14.72
N TYR A 26 57.21 -13.23 13.53
CA TYR A 26 56.43 -13.23 12.30
C TYR A 26 55.20 -14.17 12.38
N LEU A 27 55.39 -15.40 12.87
CA LEU A 27 54.31 -16.37 13.04
C LEU A 27 53.29 -15.90 14.09
N THR A 28 53.75 -15.26 15.16
CA THR A 28 52.88 -14.70 16.21
C THR A 28 52.03 -13.54 15.67
N GLN A 29 52.64 -12.61 14.92
CA GLN A 29 51.92 -11.50 14.28
C GLN A 29 50.90 -12.00 13.25
N LYS A 30 51.26 -13.01 12.45
CA LYS A 30 50.36 -13.64 11.47
C LYS A 30 49.18 -14.34 12.15
N ALA A 31 49.41 -15.01 13.27
CA ALA A 31 48.36 -15.62 14.09
C ALA A 31 47.43 -14.57 14.74
N GLN A 32 48.00 -13.47 15.25
CA GLN A 32 47.24 -12.34 15.79
C GLN A 32 46.38 -11.67 14.70
N ALA A 33 46.93 -11.42 13.51
CA ALA A 33 46.20 -10.86 12.38
C ALA A 33 45.06 -11.79 11.91
N LYS A 34 45.28 -13.11 11.89
CA LYS A 34 44.24 -14.10 11.58
C LYS A 34 43.11 -14.10 12.62
N ARG A 35 43.45 -14.00 13.92
CA ARG A 35 42.48 -13.87 15.01
C ARG A 35 41.70 -12.56 14.94
N ALA A 36 42.36 -11.44 14.60
CA ALA A 36 41.71 -10.14 14.42
C ALA A 36 40.73 -10.15 13.23
N ARG A 37 41.10 -10.74 12.09
CA ARG A 37 40.20 -10.91 10.93
C ARG A 37 39.02 -11.84 11.24
N ALA A 38 39.23 -12.91 12.00
CA ALA A 38 38.16 -13.79 12.44
C ALA A 38 37.18 -13.08 13.38
N ARG A 39 37.69 -12.30 14.35
CA ARG A 39 36.86 -11.46 15.24
C ARG A 39 36.07 -10.41 14.47
N ALA A 40 36.70 -9.73 13.50
CA ALA A 40 36.03 -8.75 12.65
C ALA A 40 34.91 -9.39 11.81
N ARG A 41 35.12 -10.57 11.22
CA ARG A 41 34.08 -11.31 10.49
C ARG A 41 32.92 -11.73 11.38
N VAL A 42 33.20 -12.24 12.58
CA VAL A 42 32.15 -12.59 13.56
C VAL A 42 31.36 -11.35 13.98
N LEU A 43 32.03 -10.22 14.20
CA LEU A 43 31.37 -8.96 14.53
C LEU A 43 30.51 -8.44 13.37
N SER A 44 31.00 -8.49 12.12
CA SER A 44 30.23 -8.12 10.93
C SER A 44 29.02 -9.04 10.70
N LEU A 45 29.17 -10.35 10.95
CA LEU A 45 28.05 -11.30 10.89
C LEU A 45 27.04 -11.07 12.01
N MET A 46 27.49 -10.72 13.23
CA MET A 46 26.59 -10.31 14.31
C MET A 46 25.85 -9.01 13.99
N VAL A 47 26.53 -8.02 13.40
CA VAL A 47 25.89 -6.75 13.00
C VAL A 47 24.90 -6.98 11.86
N LEU A 48 25.24 -7.79 10.85
CA LEU A 48 24.30 -8.21 9.80
C LEU A 48 23.14 -9.03 10.36
N PHE A 49 23.39 -9.90 11.34
CA PHE A 49 22.36 -10.66 12.02
C PHE A 49 21.42 -9.75 12.82
N LEU A 50 21.96 -8.80 13.59
CA LEU A 50 21.22 -7.79 14.35
C LEU A 50 20.44 -6.82 13.45
N LEU A 51 20.99 -6.47 12.27
CA LEU A 51 20.27 -5.72 11.22
C LEU A 51 19.20 -6.58 10.52
N SER A 52 19.40 -7.91 10.47
CA SER A 52 18.43 -8.89 9.94
C SER A 52 17.41 -9.37 10.95
N ILE A 53 17.50 -8.93 12.23
CA ILE A 53 16.36 -8.88 13.12
C ILE A 53 15.43 -7.83 12.51
N ASN A 54 14.74 -8.28 11.47
CA ASN A 54 13.49 -7.71 11.04
C ASN A 54 12.74 -7.48 12.33
N ILE A 55 12.43 -6.23 12.62
CA ILE A 55 11.34 -5.92 13.51
C ILE A 55 10.16 -6.61 12.85
N LEU A 56 9.93 -7.87 13.21
CA LEU A 56 8.63 -8.49 13.06
C LEU A 56 7.76 -7.51 13.83
N ALA A 57 7.08 -6.64 13.08
CA ALA A 57 5.96 -5.90 13.56
C ALA A 57 4.93 -6.96 13.89
N PHE A 58 5.11 -7.60 15.05
CA PHE A 58 4.09 -8.44 15.61
C PHE A 58 2.92 -7.50 15.82
N ALA A 59 1.79 -7.87 15.23
CA ALA A 59 0.51 -7.27 15.53
C ALA A 59 0.27 -7.39 17.04
N TYR A 60 0.65 -6.35 17.78
CA TYR A 60 0.38 -6.28 19.20
C TYR A 60 -1.06 -5.83 19.33
N GLU A 61 -1.93 -6.71 19.84
CA GLU A 61 -3.28 -6.28 20.20
C GLU A 61 -3.20 -5.06 21.12
N LEU A 62 -3.92 -4.00 20.77
CA LEU A 62 -3.91 -2.79 21.57
C LEU A 62 -4.46 -3.12 22.98
N PRO A 63 -3.68 -2.89 24.05
CA PRO A 63 -4.14 -3.20 25.39
C PRO A 63 -5.35 -2.34 25.76
N LYS A 64 -6.25 -2.90 26.58
CA LYS A 64 -7.40 -2.15 27.10
C LYS A 64 -6.94 -1.20 28.22
N ALA A 65 -7.62 -0.07 28.34
CA ALA A 65 -7.39 0.92 29.39
C ALA A 65 -8.70 1.53 29.88
N ARG A 66 -8.69 2.07 31.10
CA ARG A 66 -9.80 2.91 31.57
C ARG A 66 -9.80 4.22 30.77
N PRO A 67 -10.97 4.81 30.49
CA PRO A 67 -11.03 6.08 29.78
C PRO A 67 -10.14 7.18 30.36
N SER A 68 -10.10 7.31 31.69
CA SER A 68 -9.31 8.33 32.38
C SER A 68 -7.81 8.18 32.17
N GLU A 69 -7.31 6.95 32.00
CA GLU A 69 -5.88 6.67 31.79
C GLU A 69 -5.38 7.15 30.43
N VAL A 70 -6.28 7.38 29.48
CA VAL A 70 -5.98 7.93 28.15
C VAL A 70 -6.58 9.33 27.96
N GLY A 71 -6.97 9.99 29.05
CA GLY A 71 -7.53 11.34 29.03
C GLY A 71 -8.91 11.46 28.39
N LEU A 72 -9.72 10.40 28.47
CA LEU A 72 -11.11 10.37 28.02
C LEU A 72 -12.07 10.35 29.23
N SER A 73 -13.23 10.98 29.08
CA SER A 73 -14.27 10.97 30.13
C SER A 73 -15.13 9.72 30.01
N ALA A 74 -15.17 8.92 31.08
CA ALA A 74 -16.04 7.74 31.16
C ALA A 74 -17.53 8.13 31.01
N GLY A 75 -17.96 9.22 31.64
CA GLY A 75 -19.33 9.72 31.49
C GLY A 75 -19.69 10.08 30.04
N ARG A 76 -18.77 10.68 29.28
CA ARG A 76 -19.00 10.98 27.85
C ARG A 76 -19.06 9.73 26.98
N LEU A 77 -18.25 8.72 27.27
CA LEU A 77 -18.32 7.44 26.57
C LEU A 77 -19.60 6.66 26.91
N ASN A 78 -20.09 6.77 28.14
CA ASN A 78 -21.40 6.21 28.50
C ASN A 78 -22.55 6.87 27.72
N ARG A 79 -22.45 8.17 27.39
CA ARG A 79 -23.42 8.80 26.48
C ARG A 79 -23.39 8.18 25.08
N LEU A 80 -22.21 7.81 24.58
CA LEU A 80 -22.09 7.08 23.31
C LEU A 80 -22.80 5.72 23.39
N THR A 81 -22.58 4.96 24.47
CA THR A 81 -23.31 3.70 24.73
C THR A 81 -24.82 3.90 24.65
N GLN A 82 -25.36 4.87 25.41
CA GLN A 82 -26.79 5.15 25.46
C GLN A 82 -27.36 5.54 24.09
N THR A 83 -26.66 6.40 23.34
CA THR A 83 -27.10 6.83 22.02
C THR A 83 -27.11 5.69 21.01
N LEU A 84 -26.04 4.87 20.94
CA LEU A 84 -25.96 3.77 19.97
C LEU A 84 -26.95 2.65 20.29
N GLN A 85 -27.15 2.34 21.59
CA GLN A 85 -28.17 1.39 22.01
C GLN A 85 -29.57 1.88 21.62
N ALA A 86 -29.91 3.13 21.95
CA ALA A 86 -31.20 3.71 21.61
C ALA A 86 -31.46 3.72 20.09
N TYR A 87 -30.43 3.95 19.28
CA TYR A 87 -30.54 3.91 17.83
C TYR A 87 -30.88 2.51 17.30
N CYS A 88 -30.30 1.46 17.91
CA CYS A 88 -30.66 0.08 17.60
C CYS A 88 -32.08 -0.26 18.07
N ASP A 89 -32.45 0.16 19.28
CA ASP A 89 -33.77 -0.11 19.87
C ASP A 89 -34.91 0.56 19.07
N GLN A 90 -34.66 1.77 18.55
CA GLN A 90 -35.59 2.52 17.69
C GLN A 90 -35.59 2.06 16.23
N LYS A 91 -34.95 0.91 15.92
CA LYS A 91 -34.84 0.33 14.58
C LYS A 91 -34.12 1.24 13.56
N GLY A 92 -33.22 2.12 14.01
CA GLY A 92 -32.37 2.94 13.13
C GLY A 92 -31.28 2.13 12.42
N ALA A 93 -30.71 1.13 13.09
CA ALA A 93 -29.86 0.10 12.48
C ALA A 93 -30.09 -1.26 13.17
N PRO A 94 -29.90 -2.39 12.46
CA PRO A 94 -30.03 -3.72 13.07
C PRO A 94 -29.02 -3.93 14.19
N GLY A 95 -27.78 -3.47 14.02
CA GLY A 95 -26.73 -3.54 15.03
C GLY A 95 -25.50 -2.73 14.62
N MET A 96 -24.63 -2.49 15.59
CA MET A 96 -23.47 -1.61 15.46
C MET A 96 -22.30 -2.10 16.31
N VAL A 97 -21.07 -1.77 15.93
CA VAL A 97 -19.87 -1.93 16.76
C VAL A 97 -19.13 -0.60 16.78
N ALA A 98 -18.70 -0.15 17.96
CA ALA A 98 -17.94 1.07 18.14
C ALA A 98 -16.66 0.80 18.94
N LEU A 99 -15.54 1.35 18.45
CA LEU A 99 -14.23 1.27 19.09
C LEU A 99 -13.63 2.67 19.21
N VAL A 100 -13.09 3.00 20.39
CA VAL A 100 -12.29 4.21 20.63
C VAL A 100 -10.96 3.80 21.22
N ALA A 101 -9.89 4.11 20.50
CA ALA A 101 -8.52 3.95 20.95
C ALA A 101 -7.82 5.30 21.04
N ARG A 102 -6.97 5.48 22.06
CA ARG A 102 -6.14 6.68 22.24
C ARG A 102 -4.86 6.30 22.97
N ASN A 103 -3.75 6.93 22.59
CA ASN A 103 -2.41 6.68 23.15
C ASN A 103 -2.02 5.19 23.12
N GLY A 104 -2.35 4.50 22.01
CA GLY A 104 -2.04 3.09 21.82
C GLY A 104 -2.83 2.12 22.71
N ARG A 105 -3.97 2.54 23.27
CA ARG A 105 -4.82 1.69 24.12
C ARG A 105 -6.29 1.80 23.74
N VAL A 106 -7.03 0.70 23.84
CA VAL A 106 -8.48 0.67 23.63
C VAL A 106 -9.18 1.10 24.90
N ALA A 107 -9.86 2.25 24.86
CA ALA A 107 -10.58 2.81 25.99
C ALA A 107 -12.07 2.45 25.99
N TYR A 108 -12.58 2.03 24.84
CA TYR A 108 -13.98 1.69 24.64
C TYR A 108 -14.11 0.75 23.44
N GLN A 109 -14.82 -0.36 23.61
CA GLN A 109 -15.21 -1.27 22.54
C GLN A 109 -16.54 -1.91 22.94
N GLN A 110 -17.60 -1.65 22.19
CA GLN A 110 -18.93 -2.20 22.46
C GLN A 110 -19.68 -2.52 21.18
N ALA A 111 -20.56 -3.52 21.26
CA ALA A 111 -21.46 -3.92 20.21
C ALA A 111 -22.92 -3.74 20.67
N PHE A 112 -23.80 -3.40 19.74
CA PHE A 112 -25.19 -3.02 19.97
C PHE A 112 -26.11 -3.73 18.99
N GLY A 113 -27.33 -4.02 19.41
CA GLY A 113 -28.35 -4.61 18.55
C GLY A 113 -28.04 -6.05 18.14
N ARG A 114 -28.52 -6.42 16.97
CA ARG A 114 -28.50 -7.79 16.42
C ARG A 114 -27.59 -7.87 15.21
N PHE A 115 -26.91 -9.00 15.06
CA PHE A 115 -26.08 -9.26 13.88
C PHE A 115 -26.92 -9.41 12.62
N ARG A 116 -28.13 -9.96 12.77
CA ARG A 116 -29.04 -10.28 11.67
C ARG A 116 -30.47 -9.91 12.01
N LEU A 117 -31.24 -9.48 11.00
CA LEU A 117 -32.65 -9.10 11.17
C LEU A 117 -33.57 -10.30 11.36
N ASP A 118 -33.30 -11.39 10.65
CA ASP A 118 -34.08 -12.64 10.67
C ASP A 118 -33.84 -13.50 11.92
N ARG A 119 -32.89 -13.10 12.77
CA ARG A 119 -32.19 -14.00 13.68
C ARG A 119 -31.85 -13.31 15.01
N PRO A 120 -32.12 -13.90 16.18
CA PRO A 120 -32.05 -13.19 17.47
C PRO A 120 -30.62 -12.92 17.97
N GLU A 121 -29.60 -13.41 17.26
CA GLU A 121 -28.21 -13.32 17.66
C GLU A 121 -27.76 -11.86 17.90
N PRO A 122 -27.17 -11.56 19.08
CA PRO A 122 -26.64 -10.23 19.35
C PRO A 122 -25.47 -9.91 18.42
N MET A 123 -25.23 -8.62 18.18
CA MET A 123 -24.08 -8.17 17.39
C MET A 123 -22.76 -8.56 18.07
N PRO A 124 -21.87 -9.35 17.43
CA PRO A 124 -20.55 -9.62 17.98
C PRO A 124 -19.59 -8.44 17.73
N ALA A 125 -18.67 -8.18 18.65
CA ALA A 125 -17.70 -7.09 18.51
C ALA A 125 -16.66 -7.32 17.40
N ASN A 126 -16.53 -8.56 16.90
CA ASN A 126 -15.66 -8.98 15.80
C ASN A 126 -16.46 -9.42 14.57
N ALA A 127 -17.69 -8.92 14.40
CA ALA A 127 -18.48 -9.25 13.21
C ALA A 127 -17.76 -8.82 11.93
N ILE A 128 -17.92 -9.60 10.87
CA ILE A 128 -17.45 -9.24 9.53
C ILE A 128 -18.46 -8.28 8.90
N PHE A 129 -17.98 -7.11 8.47
CA PHE A 129 -18.79 -6.10 7.79
C PHE A 129 -18.31 -5.92 6.35
N ARG A 130 -19.25 -5.66 5.43
CA ARG A 130 -18.91 -5.13 4.11
C ARG A 130 -18.52 -3.67 4.25
N ILE A 131 -17.22 -3.40 4.31
CA ILE A 131 -16.66 -2.07 4.63
C ILE A 131 -16.76 -1.04 3.48
N ALA A 132 -17.20 -1.48 2.30
CA ALA A 132 -17.43 -0.63 1.12
C ALA A 132 -16.24 0.32 0.85
N SER A 133 -16.48 1.63 0.83
CA SER A 133 -15.45 2.62 0.48
C SER A 133 -14.31 2.74 1.50
N GLN A 134 -14.41 2.14 2.69
CA GLN A 134 -13.26 2.08 3.60
C GLN A 134 -12.09 1.26 3.01
N SER A 135 -12.37 0.34 2.06
CA SER A 135 -11.33 -0.39 1.32
C SER A 135 -10.36 0.54 0.59
N LYS A 136 -10.78 1.78 0.26
CA LYS A 136 -9.91 2.75 -0.41
C LYS A 136 -8.65 3.06 0.39
N ALA A 137 -8.77 3.14 1.72
CA ALA A 137 -7.61 3.39 2.57
C ALA A 137 -6.58 2.24 2.47
N VAL A 138 -7.05 0.99 2.41
CA VAL A 138 -6.20 -0.20 2.28
C VAL A 138 -5.52 -0.22 0.91
N THR A 139 -6.27 0.02 -0.18
CA THR A 139 -5.70 0.11 -1.53
C THR A 139 -4.69 1.25 -1.66
N SER A 140 -4.97 2.42 -1.07
CA SER A 140 -4.01 3.53 -1.06
C SER A 140 -2.72 3.16 -0.32
N VAL A 141 -2.79 2.46 0.82
CA VAL A 141 -1.59 1.94 1.50
C VAL A 141 -0.81 0.99 0.61
N ALA A 142 -1.47 0.11 -0.14
CA ALA A 142 -0.79 -0.78 -1.08
C ALA A 142 -0.01 0.00 -2.16
N VAL A 143 -0.58 1.08 -2.69
CA VAL A 143 0.10 1.98 -3.63
C VAL A 143 1.30 2.68 -2.97
N MET A 144 1.14 3.16 -1.73
CA MET A 144 2.23 3.82 -1.00
C MET A 144 3.39 2.87 -0.69
N ILE A 145 3.11 1.59 -0.40
CA ILE A 145 4.16 0.56 -0.24
C ILE A 145 4.99 0.43 -1.53
N LEU A 146 4.33 0.36 -2.69
CA LEU A 146 5.03 0.29 -3.98
C LEU A 146 5.84 1.57 -4.28
N MET A 147 5.34 2.74 -3.85
CA MET A 147 6.06 4.01 -3.95
C MET A 147 7.33 4.00 -3.08
N GLU A 148 7.24 3.58 -1.81
CA GLU A 148 8.38 3.51 -0.89
C GLU A 148 9.44 2.51 -1.37
N GLU A 149 9.03 1.45 -2.08
CA GLU A 149 9.92 0.50 -2.76
C GLU A 149 10.54 1.04 -4.06
N GLY A 150 10.21 2.26 -4.47
CA GLY A 150 10.69 2.89 -5.69
C GLY A 150 10.16 2.25 -6.98
N LYS A 151 9.08 1.46 -6.90
CA LYS A 151 8.47 0.79 -8.06
C LYS A 151 7.59 1.72 -8.89
N LEU A 152 7.10 2.79 -8.28
CA LEU A 152 6.34 3.86 -8.91
C LEU A 152 6.56 5.19 -8.21
N LEU A 153 6.26 6.29 -8.90
CA LEU A 153 6.19 7.63 -8.31
C LEU A 153 4.78 8.18 -8.45
N LEU A 154 4.31 8.97 -7.48
CA LEU A 154 2.94 9.48 -7.49
C LEU A 154 2.64 10.39 -8.69
N ASP A 155 3.66 11.08 -9.20
CA ASP A 155 3.54 11.95 -10.38
C ASP A 155 3.79 11.21 -11.70
N ASP A 156 4.04 9.89 -11.67
CA ASP A 156 4.06 9.10 -12.89
C ASP A 156 2.67 9.14 -13.55
N PRO A 157 2.61 9.23 -14.89
CA PRO A 157 1.37 9.01 -15.61
C PRO A 157 0.97 7.54 -15.46
N VAL A 158 -0.32 7.30 -15.24
CA VAL A 158 -0.89 5.94 -15.13
C VAL A 158 -0.58 5.11 -16.40
N SER A 159 -0.53 5.78 -17.55
CA SER A 159 -0.22 5.20 -18.87
C SER A 159 1.17 4.55 -18.96
N ARG A 160 2.08 4.86 -18.02
CA ARG A 160 3.38 4.18 -17.91
C ARG A 160 3.21 2.70 -17.54
N TYR A 161 2.16 2.38 -16.79
CA TYR A 161 1.87 1.04 -16.28
C TYR A 161 0.68 0.40 -16.98
N ILE A 162 -0.34 1.20 -17.32
CA ILE A 162 -1.57 0.76 -17.99
C ILE A 162 -1.70 1.55 -19.30
N PRO A 163 -1.07 1.11 -20.41
CA PRO A 163 -0.91 1.90 -21.64
C PRO A 163 -2.20 2.44 -22.24
N GLU A 164 -3.35 1.82 -21.97
CA GLU A 164 -4.67 2.25 -22.41
C GLU A 164 -5.05 3.63 -21.85
N PHE A 165 -4.44 4.08 -20.75
CA PHE A 165 -4.61 5.44 -20.22
C PHE A 165 -3.81 6.51 -20.98
N LYS A 166 -3.09 6.15 -22.05
CA LYS A 166 -2.30 7.11 -22.82
C LYS A 166 -3.17 8.18 -23.47
N GLU A 167 -4.37 7.80 -23.91
CA GLU A 167 -5.35 8.68 -24.51
C GLU A 167 -6.69 8.48 -23.81
N THR A 168 -7.12 9.49 -23.05
CA THR A 168 -8.43 9.52 -22.37
C THR A 168 -9.22 10.73 -22.83
N TYR A 169 -10.54 10.64 -22.70
CA TYR A 169 -11.47 11.65 -23.18
C TYR A 169 -12.34 12.17 -22.03
N VAL A 170 -12.85 13.39 -22.18
CA VAL A 170 -13.74 14.04 -21.22
C VAL A 170 -15.05 14.36 -21.92
N ALA A 171 -16.16 13.96 -21.31
CA ALA A 171 -17.50 14.27 -21.78
C ALA A 171 -17.84 15.72 -21.43
N VAL A 172 -18.25 16.49 -22.43
CA VAL A 172 -18.64 17.89 -22.34
C VAL A 172 -20.11 18.00 -22.71
N LYS A 173 -20.94 18.40 -21.74
CA LYS A 173 -22.35 18.71 -22.03
C LYS A 173 -22.42 19.91 -22.96
N PRO A 174 -23.31 19.88 -23.97
CA PRO A 174 -23.61 21.06 -24.77
C PRO A 174 -24.18 22.18 -23.89
N ASP A 175 -23.91 23.42 -24.26
CA ASP A 175 -24.49 24.58 -23.57
C ASP A 175 -26.01 24.62 -23.79
N GLY A 176 -26.78 24.58 -22.69
CA GLY A 176 -28.24 24.59 -22.71
C GLY A 176 -28.84 23.51 -21.81
N LYS A 177 -29.85 23.87 -21.01
CA LYS A 177 -30.39 22.99 -19.95
C LYS A 177 -31.09 21.72 -20.46
N ASP A 178 -31.47 21.67 -21.74
CA ASP A 178 -32.33 20.63 -22.31
C ASP A 178 -31.73 19.87 -23.51
N ILE A 179 -30.43 20.07 -23.79
CA ILE A 179 -29.77 19.33 -24.88
C ILE A 179 -29.31 17.98 -24.34
N ARG A 180 -29.81 16.91 -24.94
CA ARG A 180 -29.39 15.53 -24.64
C ARG A 180 -28.09 15.19 -25.35
N GLY A 181 -27.26 14.38 -24.71
CA GLY A 181 -25.98 13.91 -25.22
C GLY A 181 -24.78 14.70 -24.68
N TYR A 182 -23.61 14.37 -25.19
CA TYR A 182 -22.35 15.05 -24.92
C TYR A 182 -21.50 15.08 -26.19
N SER A 183 -20.61 16.06 -26.26
CA SER A 183 -19.42 15.96 -27.11
C SER A 183 -18.26 15.47 -26.25
N GLN A 184 -17.19 14.94 -26.84
CA GLN A 184 -16.00 14.56 -26.09
C GLN A 184 -14.76 15.31 -26.59
N VAL A 185 -13.90 15.67 -25.65
CA VAL A 185 -12.60 16.31 -25.93
C VAL A 185 -11.49 15.46 -25.35
N PRO A 186 -10.28 15.45 -25.93
CA PRO A 186 -9.15 14.76 -25.31
C PRO A 186 -8.81 15.36 -23.94
N ALA A 187 -8.27 14.54 -23.05
CA ALA A 187 -7.69 15.02 -21.81
C ALA A 187 -6.51 15.96 -22.11
N LYS A 188 -6.45 17.11 -21.43
CA LYS A 188 -5.40 18.14 -21.62
C LYS A 188 -4.01 17.65 -21.18
N ARG A 189 -3.96 16.64 -20.32
CA ARG A 189 -2.75 15.97 -19.85
C ARG A 189 -3.09 14.53 -19.44
N GLN A 190 -2.06 13.70 -19.31
CA GLN A 190 -2.23 12.34 -18.79
C GLN A 190 -2.63 12.37 -17.30
N ILE A 191 -3.41 11.36 -16.91
CA ILE A 191 -3.79 11.11 -15.51
C ILE A 191 -2.57 10.59 -14.77
N THR A 192 -2.28 11.16 -13.60
CA THR A 192 -1.21 10.71 -12.71
C THR A 192 -1.75 9.75 -11.65
N ILE A 193 -0.86 8.99 -11.01
CA ILE A 193 -1.23 8.16 -9.85
C ILE A 193 -1.76 9.03 -8.70
N ARG A 194 -1.19 10.22 -8.51
CA ARG A 194 -1.66 11.21 -7.54
C ARG A 194 -3.10 11.62 -7.80
N ASP A 195 -3.48 11.87 -9.06
CA ASP A 195 -4.85 12.23 -9.40
C ASP A 195 -5.86 11.16 -8.99
N LEU A 196 -5.50 9.88 -9.13
CA LEU A 196 -6.35 8.78 -8.69
C LEU A 196 -6.47 8.75 -7.15
N LEU A 197 -5.35 8.91 -6.44
CA LEU A 197 -5.32 8.94 -4.97
C LEU A 197 -6.15 10.10 -4.38
N THR A 198 -6.17 11.24 -5.07
CA THR A 198 -6.89 12.44 -4.63
C THR A 198 -8.26 12.60 -5.26
N HIS A 199 -8.74 11.62 -6.05
CA HIS A 199 -10.00 11.70 -6.78
C HIS A 199 -10.10 12.95 -7.67
N THR A 200 -8.99 13.37 -8.28
CA THR A 200 -8.93 14.51 -9.22
C THR A 200 -8.71 14.07 -10.65
N ALA A 201 -8.79 12.77 -10.97
CA ALA A 201 -8.64 12.28 -12.34
C ALA A 201 -9.87 12.53 -13.23
N GLY A 202 -10.97 13.04 -12.66
CA GLY A 202 -12.23 13.29 -13.38
C GLY A 202 -13.15 12.07 -13.53
N ILE A 203 -12.82 10.96 -12.88
CA ILE A 203 -13.52 9.67 -13.05
C ILE A 203 -14.61 9.54 -11.98
N SER A 204 -15.88 9.47 -12.38
CA SER A 204 -17.04 9.28 -11.48
C SER A 204 -17.49 7.82 -11.41
N TYR A 205 -18.63 7.56 -10.76
CA TYR A 205 -19.34 6.26 -10.80
C TYR A 205 -20.24 6.11 -12.05
N GLY A 206 -20.02 6.94 -13.09
CA GLY A 206 -20.83 6.98 -14.31
C GLY A 206 -22.11 7.80 -14.16
N ASP A 207 -22.13 8.78 -13.26
CA ASP A 207 -23.27 9.70 -13.04
C ASP A 207 -23.17 10.99 -13.88
N GLY A 208 -22.11 11.11 -14.68
CA GLY A 208 -21.82 12.27 -15.50
C GLY A 208 -22.58 12.34 -16.83
N PRO A 209 -22.10 13.18 -17.77
CA PRO A 209 -22.75 13.37 -19.06
C PRO A 209 -22.89 12.10 -19.91
N ALA A 210 -21.94 11.16 -19.79
CA ALA A 210 -21.91 9.91 -20.55
C ALA A 210 -22.54 8.72 -19.81
N ARG A 211 -23.47 8.98 -18.89
CA ARG A 211 -24.10 7.95 -18.04
C ARG A 211 -24.64 6.75 -18.82
N ASP A 212 -25.28 6.98 -19.97
CA ASP A 212 -25.93 5.92 -20.73
C ASP A 212 -24.89 4.94 -21.33
N GLU A 213 -23.71 5.43 -21.70
CA GLU A 213 -22.58 4.61 -22.13
C GLU A 213 -21.99 3.78 -20.98
N TYR A 214 -21.89 4.36 -19.78
CA TYR A 214 -21.46 3.62 -18.59
C TYR A 214 -22.44 2.48 -18.27
N ILE A 215 -23.74 2.72 -18.37
CA ILE A 215 -24.77 1.69 -18.19
C ILE A 215 -24.64 0.61 -19.27
N LYS A 216 -24.52 1.00 -20.54
CA LYS A 216 -24.37 0.07 -21.67
C LYS A 216 -23.10 -0.77 -21.56
N ALA A 217 -22.01 -0.20 -21.06
CA ALA A 217 -20.76 -0.90 -20.79
C ALA A 217 -20.84 -1.81 -19.54
N GLY A 218 -21.91 -1.71 -18.75
CA GLY A 218 -22.06 -2.42 -17.49
C GLY A 218 -21.14 -1.88 -16.39
N LEU A 219 -20.75 -0.61 -16.44
CA LEU A 219 -19.80 0.05 -15.52
C LEU A 219 -20.45 1.22 -14.75
N HIS A 220 -21.69 1.06 -14.30
CA HIS A 220 -22.41 2.07 -13.53
C HIS A 220 -22.67 1.61 -12.09
N GLY A 221 -22.54 2.52 -11.13
CA GLY A 221 -22.76 2.21 -9.70
C GLY A 221 -21.77 1.18 -9.15
N TRP A 222 -22.28 0.13 -8.49
CA TRP A 222 -21.45 -0.88 -7.82
C TRP A 222 -21.14 -2.05 -8.76
N TYR A 223 -20.50 -1.74 -9.87
CA TYR A 223 -20.44 -2.60 -11.06
C TYR A 223 -19.74 -3.97 -10.89
N LEU A 224 -19.01 -4.24 -9.79
CA LEU A 224 -18.37 -5.53 -9.51
C LEU A 224 -19.15 -6.42 -8.54
N THR A 225 -20.28 -5.97 -7.99
CA THR A 225 -20.98 -6.77 -6.95
C THR A 225 -21.78 -7.96 -7.50
N ASP A 226 -22.02 -7.99 -8.80
CA ASP A 226 -22.94 -8.90 -9.49
C ASP A 226 -22.34 -9.53 -10.75
N LYS A 227 -21.01 -9.43 -10.94
CA LYS A 227 -20.34 -9.84 -12.17
C LYS A 227 -19.12 -10.71 -11.89
N ASP A 228 -18.92 -11.68 -12.78
CA ASP A 228 -17.68 -12.45 -12.88
C ASP A 228 -16.73 -11.71 -13.84
N LEU A 229 -16.10 -10.65 -13.33
CA LEU A 229 -15.23 -9.76 -14.09
C LEU A 229 -14.02 -9.39 -13.23
N THR A 230 -12.82 -9.54 -13.77
CA THR A 230 -11.61 -9.08 -13.07
C THR A 230 -11.53 -7.56 -13.05
N ILE A 231 -10.80 -7.01 -12.07
CA ILE A 231 -10.60 -5.56 -11.97
C ILE A 231 -9.89 -5.00 -13.22
N GLY A 232 -8.94 -5.75 -13.77
CA GLY A 232 -8.26 -5.39 -15.01
C GLY A 232 -9.22 -5.29 -16.19
N GLU A 233 -10.04 -6.31 -16.44
CA GLU A 233 -11.01 -6.26 -17.54
C GLU A 233 -12.00 -5.09 -17.41
N ALA A 234 -12.41 -4.76 -16.18
CA ALA A 234 -13.26 -3.61 -15.94
C ALA A 234 -12.55 -2.29 -16.23
N VAL A 235 -11.31 -2.12 -15.77
CA VAL A 235 -10.51 -0.91 -15.98
C VAL A 235 -10.22 -0.68 -17.47
N ILE A 236 -9.92 -1.76 -18.22
CA ILE A 236 -9.69 -1.70 -19.68
C ILE A 236 -10.97 -1.34 -20.45
N LYS A 237 -12.16 -1.68 -19.93
CA LYS A 237 -13.42 -1.19 -20.48
C LYS A 237 -13.68 0.27 -20.07
N LEU A 238 -13.41 0.62 -18.81
CA LEU A 238 -13.65 1.94 -18.25
C LEU A 238 -12.87 3.03 -18.98
N VAL A 239 -11.59 2.81 -19.29
CA VAL A 239 -10.72 3.81 -19.92
C VAL A 239 -11.17 4.21 -21.33
N LYS A 240 -12.02 3.39 -21.97
CA LYS A 240 -12.63 3.68 -23.28
C LYS A 240 -13.84 4.61 -23.18
N LEU A 241 -14.34 4.85 -21.98
CA LEU A 241 -15.47 5.76 -21.73
C LEU A 241 -14.94 7.17 -21.43
N PRO A 242 -15.66 8.22 -21.84
CA PRO A 242 -15.27 9.57 -21.50
C PRO A 242 -15.51 9.84 -20.00
N PHE A 243 -14.60 10.60 -19.38
CA PHE A 243 -14.64 11.00 -17.98
C PHE A 243 -15.37 12.34 -17.77
N ASP A 244 -15.65 12.71 -16.53
CA ASP A 244 -16.54 13.83 -16.20
C ASP A 244 -15.80 15.16 -16.02
N ALA A 245 -14.49 15.13 -15.94
CA ALA A 245 -13.66 16.32 -15.80
C ALA A 245 -12.27 16.08 -16.37
N GLN A 246 -11.58 17.18 -16.67
CA GLN A 246 -10.17 17.14 -17.00
C GLN A 246 -9.33 16.74 -15.76
N PRO A 247 -8.25 15.96 -15.95
CA PRO A 247 -7.37 15.57 -14.86
C PRO A 247 -6.77 16.77 -14.12
N GLY A 248 -6.96 16.81 -12.80
CA GLY A 248 -6.45 17.84 -11.88
C GLY A 248 -7.34 19.07 -11.71
N GLU A 249 -8.44 19.22 -12.46
CA GLU A 249 -9.24 20.45 -12.39
C GLU A 249 -10.19 20.49 -11.19
N ARG A 250 -10.74 19.34 -10.77
CA ARG A 250 -11.64 19.26 -9.61
C ARG A 250 -11.73 17.85 -9.03
N PHE A 251 -12.25 17.78 -7.81
CA PHE A 251 -12.60 16.51 -7.17
C PHE A 251 -13.82 15.87 -7.84
N VAL A 252 -13.69 14.58 -8.17
CA VAL A 252 -14.74 13.71 -8.72
C VAL A 252 -14.64 12.35 -8.03
N TYR A 253 -15.62 12.04 -7.19
CA TYR A 253 -15.67 10.76 -6.50
C TYR A 253 -16.16 9.64 -7.44
N GLY A 254 -15.41 8.54 -7.51
CA GLY A 254 -15.63 7.51 -8.54
C GLY A 254 -14.64 6.36 -8.47
N TYR A 255 -14.45 5.68 -9.62
CA TYR A 255 -13.66 4.46 -9.77
C TYR A 255 -12.14 4.59 -9.68
N ASN A 256 -11.65 5.75 -9.25
CA ASN A 256 -10.23 6.07 -9.12
C ASN A 256 -9.48 4.98 -8.32
N THR A 257 -10.08 4.49 -7.24
CA THR A 257 -9.43 3.49 -6.37
C THR A 257 -9.48 2.08 -6.95
N ASP A 258 -10.44 1.75 -7.81
CA ASP A 258 -10.45 0.48 -8.54
C ASP A 258 -9.28 0.46 -9.55
N ILE A 259 -9.03 1.59 -10.22
CA ILE A 259 -7.86 1.74 -11.10
C ILE A 259 -6.55 1.62 -10.31
N LEU A 260 -6.47 2.20 -9.09
CA LEU A 260 -5.33 2.00 -8.20
C LEU A 260 -5.17 0.53 -7.78
N GLY A 261 -6.27 -0.17 -7.57
CA GLY A 261 -6.26 -1.61 -7.30
C GLY A 261 -5.61 -2.39 -8.45
N TYR A 262 -6.04 -2.13 -9.68
CA TYR A 262 -5.45 -2.77 -10.86
C TYR A 262 -3.99 -2.34 -11.09
N LEU A 263 -3.65 -1.08 -10.82
CA LEU A 263 -2.26 -0.61 -10.86
C LEU A 263 -1.35 -1.41 -9.91
N VAL A 264 -1.82 -1.71 -8.70
CA VAL A 264 -1.09 -2.57 -7.77
C VAL A 264 -0.87 -3.96 -8.37
N GLU A 265 -1.88 -4.52 -9.06
CA GLU A 265 -1.73 -5.82 -9.72
C GLU A 265 -0.66 -5.80 -10.81
N VAL A 266 -0.72 -4.80 -11.69
CA VAL A 266 0.24 -4.65 -12.79
C VAL A 266 1.67 -4.45 -12.29
N VAL A 267 1.86 -3.59 -11.29
CA VAL A 267 3.20 -3.25 -10.78
C VAL A 267 3.79 -4.37 -9.93
N SER A 268 2.97 -5.09 -9.18
CA SER A 268 3.42 -6.16 -8.28
C SER A 268 3.49 -7.54 -8.92
N GLY A 269 2.71 -7.79 -9.97
CA GLY A 269 2.51 -9.12 -10.56
C GLY A 269 1.67 -10.06 -9.70
N GLN A 270 0.92 -9.54 -8.73
CA GLN A 270 0.05 -10.29 -7.82
C GLN A 270 -1.38 -9.77 -7.93
N THR A 271 -2.39 -10.57 -7.58
CA THR A 271 -3.74 -10.01 -7.41
C THR A 271 -3.78 -9.01 -6.26
N LEU A 272 -4.73 -8.07 -6.27
CA LEU A 272 -4.85 -7.09 -5.19
C LEU A 272 -5.10 -7.79 -3.84
N ALA A 273 -5.87 -8.89 -3.84
CA ALA A 273 -6.15 -9.68 -2.66
C ALA A 273 -4.86 -10.29 -2.07
N GLU A 274 -4.05 -10.95 -2.89
CA GLU A 274 -2.77 -11.54 -2.44
C GLU A 274 -1.77 -10.48 -1.97
N PHE A 275 -1.71 -9.33 -2.64
CA PHE A 275 -0.84 -8.24 -2.24
C PHE A 275 -1.28 -7.68 -0.87
N VAL A 276 -2.57 -7.36 -0.71
CA VAL A 276 -3.11 -6.87 0.56
C VAL A 276 -2.92 -7.89 1.68
N GLU A 277 -3.15 -9.17 1.41
CA GLU A 277 -2.93 -10.24 2.38
C GLU A 277 -1.48 -10.27 2.84
N LYS A 278 -0.57 -10.46 1.89
CA LYS A 278 0.86 -10.64 2.17
C LYS A 278 1.50 -9.40 2.80
N ARG A 279 1.08 -8.21 2.38
CA ARG A 279 1.79 -6.95 2.69
C ARG A 279 1.12 -6.11 3.76
N ILE A 280 -0.16 -6.32 4.03
CA ILE A 280 -0.93 -5.48 4.95
C ILE A 280 -1.60 -6.34 6.04
N THR A 281 -2.53 -7.22 5.67
CA THR A 281 -3.38 -7.87 6.68
C THR A 281 -2.67 -8.98 7.44
N ALA A 282 -1.84 -9.81 6.79
CA ALA A 282 -1.10 -10.88 7.48
C ALA A 282 -0.06 -10.33 8.47
N PRO A 283 0.77 -9.31 8.13
CA PRO A 283 1.65 -8.66 9.11
C PRO A 283 0.88 -8.02 10.28
N LEU A 284 -0.32 -7.48 10.02
CA LEU A 284 -1.19 -6.89 11.04
C LEU A 284 -2.05 -7.91 11.79
N GLY A 285 -1.92 -9.22 11.50
CA GLY A 285 -2.71 -10.27 12.16
C GLY A 285 -4.22 -10.17 11.90
N MET A 286 -4.62 -9.48 10.83
CA MET A 286 -6.02 -9.35 10.39
C MET A 286 -6.40 -10.62 9.62
N LYS A 287 -7.04 -11.57 10.32
CA LYS A 287 -7.45 -12.88 9.81
C LYS A 287 -8.88 -12.88 9.29
#